data_AF-A0A2V8X3G8-F1
#
_entry.id   AF-A0A2V8X3G8-F1
#
_cell.length_a   1.000
_cell.length_b   1.000
_cell.length_c   1.000
_cell.angle_alpha   90.00
_cell.angle_beta   90.00
_cell.angle_gamma   90.00
#
_symmetry.space_group_name_H-M   'P 1'
#
loop_
_entity.id
_entity.type
_entity.pdbx_description
1 polymer ?
#
loop_
_entity_poly.entity_id
_entity_poly.type
_entity_poly.pdbx_seq_one_letter_code
_entity_poly.pdbx_strand_id
1 'polypeptide(L)'
;MATQAVDVPRGTLEPDVGRTSGTAADNLKGIPRYLVDTLNPTKLPQVLDKVVNGSVSRTCAYGLQRISENQLVGSTWTPSFYGYDGHGNVRFLENTAGTHGHVPV
;
A
#
# COMPACT_ATOMS: atom_id res chain seq x y z
N MET A 1 25.11 11.14 14.03
CA MET A 1 25.20 9.83 13.36
C MET A 1 24.11 8.97 13.94
N ALA A 2 23.07 8.62 13.20
CA ALA A 2 22.03 7.76 13.74
C ALA A 2 21.34 7.03 12.61
N THR A 3 21.32 5.71 12.69
CA THR A 3 20.13 4.92 12.31
C THR A 3 20.23 3.62 13.10
N GLN A 4 19.50 3.59 14.20
CA GLN A 4 19.17 2.35 14.89
C GLN A 4 17.88 1.83 14.27
N ALA A 5 17.94 0.65 13.65
CA ALA A 5 16.75 -0.05 13.18
C ALA A 5 15.97 -0.53 14.42
N VAL A 6 14.76 -0.01 14.60
CA VAL A 6 13.80 -0.54 15.57
C VAL A 6 12.93 -1.53 14.80
N ASP A 7 13.22 -2.82 14.95
CA ASP A 7 12.28 -3.88 14.58
C ASP A 7 11.08 -3.79 15.51
N VAL A 8 9.91 -3.42 14.98
CA VAL A 8 8.66 -3.48 15.72
C VAL A 8 7.99 -4.83 15.41
N PRO A 9 7.77 -5.70 16.42
CA PRO A 9 7.19 -7.03 16.21
C PRO A 9 5.77 -6.93 15.62
N ARG A 10 5.49 -7.80 14.64
CA ARG A 10 4.18 -7.95 13.99
C ARG A 10 3.08 -8.15 15.03
N GLY A 11 2.25 -7.14 15.24
CA GLY A 11 1.11 -7.19 16.15
C GLY A 11 0.11 -8.27 15.75
N THR A 12 -0.22 -9.12 16.72
CA THR A 12 -1.36 -10.03 16.70
C THR A 12 -2.64 -9.25 16.39
N LEU A 13 -3.45 -9.76 15.46
CA LEU A 13 -4.67 -9.11 15.01
C LEU A 13 -5.74 -9.17 16.13
N GLU A 14 -6.02 -8.04 16.78
CA GLU A 14 -7.21 -7.87 17.62
C GLU A 14 -8.49 -7.98 16.76
N PRO A 15 -9.50 -8.76 17.18
CA PRO A 15 -10.70 -8.99 16.39
C PRO A 15 -11.87 -8.10 16.84
N ASP A 16 -11.94 -6.83 16.41
CA ASP A 16 -13.25 -6.20 16.14
C ASP A 16 -13.16 -4.90 15.33
N VAL A 17 -14.24 -4.66 14.57
CA VAL A 17 -14.70 -3.45 13.88
C VAL A 17 -14.07 -3.11 12.53
N GLY A 18 -14.82 -3.42 11.46
CA GLY A 18 -14.88 -2.60 10.25
C GLY A 18 -14.05 -3.07 9.05
N ARG A 19 -13.16 -4.05 9.21
CA ARG A 19 -12.51 -4.69 8.06
C ARG A 19 -13.44 -5.77 7.52
N THR A 20 -14.23 -5.46 6.49
CA THR A 20 -14.77 -6.53 5.62
C THR A 20 -13.58 -7.21 4.97
N SER A 21 -13.07 -8.23 5.64
CA SER A 21 -12.09 -9.16 5.11
C SER A 21 -12.76 -9.92 3.98
N GLY A 22 -12.60 -9.41 2.75
CA GLY A 22 -12.66 -10.29 1.58
C GLY A 22 -11.72 -11.44 1.89
N THR A 23 -12.28 -12.62 2.09
CA THR A 23 -11.62 -13.70 2.81
C THR A 23 -10.28 -13.99 2.14
N ALA A 24 -9.20 -13.91 2.91
CA ALA A 24 -7.89 -14.37 2.48
C ALA A 24 -7.83 -15.90 2.27
N ALA A 25 -8.98 -16.59 2.16
CA ALA A 25 -9.12 -18.04 2.08
C ALA A 25 -9.58 -18.60 0.72
N ASP A 26 -9.76 -17.79 -0.32
CA ASP A 26 -9.95 -18.37 -1.67
C ASP A 26 -8.57 -18.64 -2.32
N ASN A 27 -8.17 -19.90 -2.32
CA ASN A 27 -6.82 -20.40 -2.64
C ASN A 27 -6.51 -20.43 -4.15
N LEU A 28 -6.94 -19.44 -4.93
CA LEU A 28 -6.63 -19.40 -6.35
C LEU A 28 -5.23 -18.81 -6.58
N LYS A 29 -4.25 -19.71 -6.71
CA LYS A 29 -2.84 -19.37 -6.95
C LYS A 29 -2.69 -18.42 -8.14
N GLY A 30 -2.00 -17.31 -7.94
CA GLY A 30 -1.69 -16.32 -8.97
C GLY A 30 -2.69 -15.18 -9.14
N ILE A 31 -3.92 -15.28 -8.65
CA ILE A 31 -4.88 -14.17 -8.74
C ILE A 31 -4.71 -13.22 -7.55
N PRO A 32 -4.52 -11.91 -7.79
CA PRO A 32 -4.42 -10.95 -6.70
C PRO A 32 -5.76 -10.73 -6.02
N ARG A 33 -5.71 -10.64 -4.68
CA ARG A 33 -6.83 -10.20 -3.84
C ARG A 33 -6.47 -8.87 -3.20
N TYR A 34 -7.50 -8.13 -2.79
CA TYR A 34 -7.32 -6.79 -2.25
C TYR A 34 -8.03 -6.66 -0.91
N LEU A 35 -7.32 -6.12 0.08
CA LEU A 35 -7.95 -5.57 1.28
C LEU A 35 -8.43 -4.17 0.92
N VAL A 36 -9.72 -3.90 1.09
CA VAL A 36 -10.35 -2.65 0.69
C VAL A 36 -11.02 -2.01 1.88
N ASP A 37 -10.71 -0.75 2.15
CA ASP A 37 -11.41 0.08 3.12
C ASP A 37 -12.55 0.84 2.44
N THR A 38 -13.77 0.56 2.88
CA THR A 38 -14.99 1.22 2.42
C THR A 38 -15.56 2.22 3.43
N LEU A 39 -14.96 2.35 4.62
CA LEU A 39 -15.39 3.22 5.72
C LEU A 39 -14.44 4.41 5.93
N ASN A 40 -13.78 4.85 4.87
CA ASN A 40 -12.89 6.02 4.90
C ASN A 40 -13.65 7.34 4.63
N PRO A 41 -13.05 8.51 4.92
CA PRO A 41 -13.68 9.82 4.75
C PRO A 41 -14.12 10.17 3.32
N THR A 42 -13.52 9.54 2.30
CA THR A 42 -13.85 9.84 0.89
C THR A 42 -15.15 9.18 0.42
N LYS A 43 -15.65 8.19 1.17
CA LYS A 43 -16.81 7.34 0.80
C LYS A 43 -16.61 6.53 -0.49
N LEU A 44 -15.39 6.49 -1.03
CA LEU A 44 -15.00 5.64 -2.15
C LEU A 44 -14.14 4.47 -1.64
N PRO A 45 -14.24 3.26 -2.23
CA PRO A 45 -13.39 2.14 -1.84
C PRO A 45 -11.90 2.44 -2.03
N GLN A 46 -11.09 2.22 -1.01
CA GLN A 46 -9.63 2.42 -1.04
C GLN A 46 -8.91 1.09 -0.80
N VAL A 47 -8.05 0.68 -1.74
CA VAL A 47 -7.26 -0.58 -1.62
C VAL A 47 -6.09 -0.36 -0.68
N LEU A 48 -6.08 -1.03 0.48
CA LEU A 48 -5.01 -0.99 1.47
C LEU A 48 -3.89 -1.98 1.13
N ASP A 49 -4.23 -3.24 0.87
CA ASP A 49 -3.25 -4.27 0.56
C ASP A 49 -3.58 -5.02 -0.73
N LYS A 50 -2.54 -5.44 -1.46
CA LYS A 50 -2.63 -6.45 -2.52
C LYS A 50 -1.99 -7.74 -2.04
N VAL A 51 -2.75 -8.81 -1.97
CA VAL A 51 -2.31 -10.15 -1.55
C VAL A 51 -2.21 -11.06 -2.78
N VAL A 52 -1.05 -11.69 -2.96
CA VAL A 52 -0.81 -12.71 -4.00
C VAL A 52 -0.27 -13.96 -3.33
N ASN A 53 -0.83 -15.13 -3.66
CA ASN A 53 -0.42 -16.41 -3.06
C ASN A 53 -0.40 -16.39 -1.51
N GLY A 54 -1.40 -15.76 -0.91
CA GLY A 54 -1.52 -15.66 0.56
C GLY A 54 -0.56 -14.66 1.23
N SER A 55 0.31 -13.99 0.47
CA SER A 55 1.27 -13.00 1.01
C SER A 55 0.99 -11.60 0.49
N VAL A 56 1.16 -10.59 1.33
CA VAL A 56 1.04 -9.18 0.92
C VAL A 56 2.20 -8.84 -0.02
N SER A 57 1.86 -8.26 -1.16
CA SER A 57 2.78 -7.84 -2.23
C SER A 57 2.83 -6.33 -2.43
N ARG A 58 1.83 -5.61 -1.90
CA ARG A 58 1.78 -4.15 -1.87
C ARG A 58 0.93 -3.70 -0.67
N THR A 59 1.35 -2.62 -0.02
CA THR A 59 0.54 -1.87 0.96
C THR A 59 0.49 -0.41 0.53
N CYS A 60 -0.67 0.23 0.68
CA CYS A 60 -0.92 1.63 0.31
C CYS A 60 -1.32 2.43 1.55
N ALA A 61 -0.87 3.68 1.62
CA ALA A 61 -1.31 4.65 2.62
C ALA A 61 -2.16 5.74 1.97
N TYR A 62 -3.22 6.19 2.65
CA TYR A 62 -4.16 7.18 2.15
C TYR A 62 -4.38 8.32 3.14
N GLY A 63 -4.65 9.50 2.58
CA GLY A 63 -5.43 10.57 3.20
C GLY A 63 -6.74 10.72 2.42
N LEU A 64 -7.02 11.91 1.90
CA LEU A 64 -8.09 12.09 0.89
C LEU A 64 -7.72 11.50 -0.48
N GLN A 65 -6.42 11.29 -0.72
CA GLN A 65 -5.85 10.64 -1.90
C GLN A 65 -4.76 9.66 -1.45
N ARG A 66 -4.25 8.83 -2.37
CA ARG A 66 -3.18 7.87 -2.06
C ARG A 66 -1.88 8.64 -1.84
N ILE A 67 -1.25 8.48 -0.68
CA ILE A 67 -0.01 9.19 -0.33
C ILE A 67 1.20 8.39 -0.78
N SER A 68 1.21 7.09 -0.52
CA SER A 68 2.31 6.21 -0.84
C SER A 68 1.85 4.80 -1.12
N GLU A 69 2.72 4.04 -1.77
CA GLU A 69 2.66 2.60 -1.80
C GLU A 69 4.03 2.02 -1.47
N ASN A 70 4.03 0.85 -0.83
CA ASN A 70 5.22 0.06 -0.59
C ASN A 70 5.01 -1.26 -1.33
N GLN A 71 5.88 -1.57 -2.28
CA GLN A 71 5.79 -2.79 -3.09
C GLN A 71 6.88 -3.78 -2.73
N LEU A 72 6.54 -5.06 -2.65
CA LEU A 72 7.53 -6.12 -2.50
C LEU A 72 8.14 -6.44 -3.87
N VAL A 73 9.35 -5.94 -4.12
CA VAL A 73 10.13 -6.22 -5.34
C VAL A 73 11.21 -7.24 -4.99
N GLY A 74 11.06 -8.46 -5.50
CA GLY A 74 11.85 -9.60 -5.02
C GLY A 74 11.53 -9.89 -3.55
N SER A 75 12.50 -9.65 -2.67
CA SER A 75 12.32 -9.76 -1.21
C SER A 75 12.45 -8.41 -0.49
N THR A 76 12.54 -7.32 -1.24
CA THR A 76 12.77 -5.97 -0.71
C THR A 76 11.52 -5.11 -0.85
N TRP A 77 11.10 -4.51 0.25
CA TRP A 77 10.04 -3.51 0.24
C TRP A 77 10.57 -2.19 -0.30
N THR A 78 10.00 -1.76 -1.42
CA THR A 78 10.38 -0.56 -2.15
C THR A 78 9.23 0.45 -2.10
N PRO A 79 9.34 1.48 -1.25
CA PRO A 79 8.35 2.54 -1.15
C PRO A 79 8.39 3.50 -2.34
N SER A 80 7.23 4.04 -2.68
CA SER A 80 7.05 5.13 -3.63
C SER A 80 5.97 6.10 -3.14
N PHE A 81 6.16 7.39 -3.39
CA PHE A 81 5.29 8.47 -2.92
C PHE A 81 4.65 9.17 -4.12
N TYR A 82 3.36 9.47 -4.03
CA TYR A 82 2.62 10.09 -5.13
C TYR A 82 2.70 11.61 -5.03
N GLY A 83 3.30 12.25 -6.05
CA GLY A 83 3.31 13.69 -6.21
C GLY A 83 2.09 14.16 -7.01
N TYR A 84 1.35 15.14 -6.49
CA TYR A 84 0.15 15.67 -7.12
C TYR A 84 0.34 17.12 -7.59
N ASP A 85 -0.31 17.51 -8.69
CA ASP A 85 -0.46 18.93 -9.05
C ASP A 85 -1.60 19.61 -8.26
N GLY A 86 -1.77 20.92 -8.46
CA GLY A 86 -2.85 21.70 -7.83
C GLY A 86 -4.27 21.28 -8.26
N HIS A 87 -4.42 20.44 -9.28
CA HIS A 87 -5.70 19.89 -9.72
C HIS A 87 -5.92 18.44 -9.22
N GLY A 88 -5.01 17.89 -8.43
CA GLY A 88 -5.11 16.55 -7.85
C GLY A 88 -4.73 15.41 -8.80
N ASN A 89 -4.05 15.69 -9.92
CA ASN A 89 -3.51 14.66 -10.81
C ASN A 89 -2.13 14.20 -10.34
N VAL A 90 -1.86 12.90 -10.43
CA VAL A 90 -0.51 12.36 -10.18
C VAL A 90 0.45 12.84 -11.27
N ARG A 91 1.57 13.43 -10.87
CA ARG A 91 2.62 13.93 -11.77
C ARG A 91 3.88 13.08 -11.76
N PHE A 92 4.19 12.46 -10.64
CA PHE A 92 5.36 11.59 -10.51
C PHE A 92 5.21 10.63 -9.32
N LEU A 93 6.01 9.56 -9.35
CA LEU A 93 6.29 8.72 -8.19
C LEU A 93 7.72 8.99 -7.73
N GLU A 94 7.88 9.31 -6.45
CA GLU A 94 9.16 9.58 -5.80
C GLU A 94 9.59 8.38 -4.97
N ASN A 95 10.87 8.03 -5.00
CA ASN A 95 11.43 7.02 -4.10
C ASN A 95 11.95 7.65 -2.79
N THR A 96 12.42 6.83 -1.85
CA THR A 96 13.00 7.33 -0.58
C THR A 96 14.27 8.17 -0.73
N ALA A 97 14.93 8.11 -1.89
CA ALA A 97 16.10 8.93 -2.22
C ALA A 97 15.74 10.26 -2.89
N GLY A 98 14.45 10.59 -3.00
CA GLY A 98 13.96 11.81 -3.66
C GLY A 98 14.11 11.82 -5.18
N THR A 99 14.33 10.65 -5.78
CA THR A 99 14.42 10.51 -7.23
C THR A 99 13.06 10.13 -7.79
N HIS A 100 12.64 10.86 -8.82
CA HIS A 100 11.41 10.56 -9.56
C HIS A 100 11.79 9.73 -10.80
N GLY A 101 11.06 8.66 -11.08
CA GLY A 101 11.25 7.91 -12.32
C GLY A 101 10.87 8.78 -13.54
N HIS A 102 11.68 8.77 -14.60
CA HIS A 102 11.26 9.29 -15.90
C HIS A 102 10.05 8.47 -16.38
N VAL A 103 8.94 9.13 -16.72
CA VAL A 103 7.81 8.51 -17.42
C VAL A 103 8.13 8.61 -18.92
N PRO A 104 8.60 7.55 -19.60
CA PRO A 104 8.70 7.60 -21.06
C PRO A 104 7.29 7.75 -21.63
N VAL A 105 7.16 8.72 -22.54
CA VAL A 105 5.99 8.87 -23.42
C VAL A 105 5.89 7.70 -24.40
#